data_AF-A0A0L8G714-F1
#
_entry.id   AF-A0A0L8G714-F1
#
_cell.length_a   1.000
_cell.length_b   1.000
_cell.length_c   1.000
_cell.angle_alpha   90.00
_cell.angle_beta   90.00
_cell.angle_gamma   90.00
#
_symmetry.space_group_name_H-M   'P 1'
#
loop_
_entity.id
_entity.type
_entity.pdbx_description
1 polymer ?
#
loop_
_entity_poly.entity_id
_entity_poly.type
_entity_poly.pdbx_seq_one_letter_code
_entity_poly.pdbx_strand_id
1 'polypeptide(L)'
;MMLPARTVCYSDWKTEYSGYLMAEANKHNGRNEYVCVDYAPETIAASNASEDAALLYFVQTVCGSLPWSYINGLELTCVVCTKY
;
A
#
# COMPACT_ATOMS: atom_id res chain seq x y z
N MET A 1 -4.81 -0.74 12.92
CA MET A 1 -4.91 0.59 12.27
C MET A 1 -3.83 0.70 11.22
N MET A 2 -4.15 1.21 10.03
CA MET A 2 -3.15 1.49 9.00
C MET A 2 -2.78 2.98 9.02
N LEU A 3 -1.48 3.29 8.94
CA LEU A 3 -0.96 4.63 8.73
C LEU A 3 -0.32 4.71 7.33
N PRO A 4 -0.91 5.46 6.38
CA PRO A 4 -0.30 5.64 5.06
C PRO A 4 0.89 6.61 5.13
N ALA A 5 1.79 6.50 4.15
CA ALA A 5 3.01 7.31 4.01
C ALA A 5 3.96 7.25 5.22
N ARG A 6 3.95 6.13 5.94
CA ARG A 6 4.84 5.85 7.09
C ARG A 6 5.31 4.41 7.05
N THR A 7 6.42 4.14 7.72
CA THR A 7 6.95 2.79 7.96
C THR A 7 7.03 2.44 9.45
N VAL A 8 6.70 3.40 10.33
CA VAL A 8 6.78 3.25 11.79
C VAL A 8 5.50 3.79 12.44
N CYS A 9 4.99 3.05 13.42
CA CYS A 9 3.82 3.43 14.20
C CYS A 9 4.08 4.64 15.13
N TYR A 10 3.03 5.23 15.69
CA TYR A 10 3.15 6.19 16.78
C TYR A 10 3.77 5.54 18.02
N SER A 11 4.27 6.36 18.95
CA SER A 11 4.67 5.87 20.28
C SER A 11 3.50 5.14 20.94
N ASP A 12 3.82 4.09 21.70
CA ASP A 12 2.85 3.22 22.42
C ASP A 12 1.99 2.31 21.54
N TRP A 13 2.28 2.23 20.24
CA TRP A 13 1.65 1.27 19.34
C TRP A 13 2.65 0.21 18.90
N LYS A 14 2.19 -1.03 18.82
CA LYS A 14 2.98 -2.13 18.26
C LYS A 14 2.91 -2.08 16.74
N THR A 15 4.06 -2.19 16.10
CA THR A 15 4.13 -2.41 14.65
C THR A 15 3.87 -3.90 14.38
N GLU A 16 2.86 -4.20 13.58
CA GLU A 16 2.63 -5.57 13.09
C GLU A 16 3.42 -5.81 11.80
N TYR A 17 3.33 -4.89 10.83
CA TYR A 17 4.14 -4.91 9.61
C TYR A 17 4.16 -3.56 8.91
N SER A 18 5.10 -3.40 7.97
CA SER A 18 5.20 -2.25 7.07
C SER A 18 5.32 -2.72 5.63
N GLY A 19 4.89 -1.89 4.68
CA GLY A 19 5.08 -2.18 3.27
C GLY A 19 4.57 -1.05 2.40
N TYR A 20 3.78 -1.39 1.39
CA TYR A 20 3.33 -0.45 0.37
C TYR A 20 1.82 -0.28 0.36
N LEU A 21 1.40 0.97 0.20
CA LEU A 21 0.01 1.29 -0.01
C LEU A 21 -0.35 0.90 -1.44
N MET A 22 -1.32 0.00 -1.57
CA MET A 22 -1.81 -0.49 -2.84
C MET A 22 -3.31 -0.32 -2.93
N ALA A 23 -3.80 -0.19 -4.16
CA ALA A 23 -5.22 -0.13 -4.47
C ALA A 23 -5.44 -0.67 -5.88
N GLU A 24 -6.69 -0.76 -6.28
CA GLU A 24 -7.01 -1.02 -7.66
C GLU A 24 -6.73 0.21 -8.55
N ALA A 25 -6.33 0.01 -9.80
CA ALA A 25 -6.19 1.04 -10.80
C ALA A 25 -7.50 1.82 -11.00
N ASN A 26 -7.35 3.13 -11.16
CA ASN A 26 -8.46 4.07 -11.30
C ASN A 26 -9.34 3.86 -12.55
N LYS A 27 -8.93 3.00 -13.49
CA LYS A 27 -9.65 2.73 -14.74
C LYS A 27 -10.46 1.45 -14.72
N HIS A 28 -10.26 0.54 -13.76
CA HIS A 28 -11.07 -0.66 -13.69
C HIS A 28 -12.30 -0.45 -12.80
N ASN A 29 -13.36 -1.19 -13.10
CA ASN A 29 -14.59 -1.16 -12.33
C ASN A 29 -14.44 -2.10 -11.12
N GLY A 30 -14.76 -1.62 -9.91
CA GLY A 30 -14.68 -2.46 -8.72
C GLY A 30 -14.48 -1.68 -7.43
N ARG A 31 -14.03 -2.41 -6.41
CA ARG A 31 -13.75 -1.88 -5.08
C ARG A 31 -12.33 -1.32 -5.04
N ASN A 32 -12.23 0.00 -4.95
CA ASN A 32 -10.95 0.73 -4.98
C ASN A 32 -10.48 1.07 -3.56
N GLU A 33 -10.44 0.07 -2.69
CA GLU A 33 -9.96 0.26 -1.31
C GLU A 33 -8.44 0.31 -1.27
N TYR A 34 -7.94 1.26 -0.48
CA TYR A 34 -6.52 1.37 -0.17
C TYR A 34 -6.16 0.39 0.94
N VAL A 35 -5.26 -0.54 0.63
CA VAL A 35 -4.79 -1.57 1.55
C VAL A 35 -3.28 -1.47 1.73
N CYS A 36 -2.81 -1.83 2.92
CA CYS A 36 -1.38 -1.94 3.19
C CYS A 36 -0.93 -3.37 2.90
N VAL A 37 -0.05 -3.55 1.93
CA VAL A 37 0.53 -4.85 1.57
C VAL A 37 1.93 -4.91 2.15
N ASP A 38 2.27 -6.04 2.78
CA ASP A 38 3.60 -6.27 3.36
C ASP A 38 4.73 -6.05 2.31
N TYR A 39 5.88 -5.54 2.76
CA TYR A 39 7.02 -5.29 1.88
C TYR A 39 7.61 -6.56 1.25
N ALA A 40 7.42 -7.71 1.89
CA ALA A 40 7.85 -9.03 1.48
C ALA A 40 6.62 -9.96 1.36
N PRO A 41 5.78 -9.78 0.31
CA PRO A 41 4.58 -10.59 0.15
C PRO A 41 4.92 -12.06 -0.08
N GLU A 42 4.20 -12.93 0.61
CA GLU A 42 4.30 -14.38 0.42
C GLU A 42 3.34 -14.82 -0.69
N THR A 43 3.79 -15.79 -1.50
CA THR A 43 2.99 -16.39 -2.56
C THR A 43 2.56 -17.80 -2.18
N ILE A 44 1.37 -18.23 -2.62
CA ILE A 44 0.93 -19.61 -2.47
C ILE A 44 1.58 -20.46 -3.57
N ALA A 45 2.11 -21.63 -3.21
CA ALA A 45 2.69 -22.53 -4.19
C ALA A 45 1.68 -22.87 -5.30
N ALA A 46 2.15 -22.82 -6.55
CA ALA A 46 1.34 -23.03 -7.77
C ALA A 46 0.26 -21.95 -8.04
N SER A 47 0.29 -20.77 -7.40
CA SER A 47 -0.62 -19.65 -7.68
C SER A 47 -0.05 -18.59 -8.63
N ASN A 48 0.77 -18.99 -9.61
CA ASN A 48 1.50 -18.05 -10.49
C ASN A 48 0.75 -17.70 -11.78
N ALA A 49 -0.49 -18.19 -11.95
CA ALA A 49 -1.31 -17.86 -13.11
C ALA A 49 -1.80 -16.41 -13.03
N SER A 50 -1.76 -15.69 -14.15
CA SER A 50 -2.38 -14.38 -14.27
C SER A 50 -3.84 -14.57 -14.69
N GLU A 51 -4.76 -14.24 -13.80
CA GLU A 51 -6.21 -14.37 -14.04
C GLU A 51 -6.91 -13.01 -14.22
N ASP A 52 -6.14 -11.90 -14.23
CA ASP A 52 -6.64 -10.53 -14.38
C ASP A 52 -7.84 -10.19 -13.48
N ALA A 53 -7.86 -10.77 -12.27
CA ALA A 53 -8.95 -10.67 -11.31
C ALA A 53 -8.77 -9.44 -10.39
N ALA A 54 -8.68 -9.63 -9.07
CA ALA A 54 -8.47 -8.54 -8.12
C ALA A 54 -6.98 -8.14 -8.09
N LEU A 55 -6.60 -7.23 -8.98
CA LEU A 55 -5.24 -6.70 -9.08
C LEU A 55 -4.97 -5.66 -8.00
N LEU A 56 -3.70 -5.54 -7.60
CA LEU A 56 -3.22 -4.54 -6.66
C LEU A 56 -2.08 -3.77 -7.32
N TYR A 57 -2.25 -2.46 -7.44
CA TYR A 57 -1.28 -1.53 -8.00
C TYR A 57 -0.73 -0.64 -6.89
N PHE A 58 0.56 -0.29 -7.00
CA PHE A 58 1.17 0.69 -6.11
C PHE A 58 0.48 2.04 -6.22
N VAL A 59 0.23 2.66 -5.07
CA VAL A 59 -0.17 4.07 -5.01
C VAL A 59 1.09 4.91 -5.10
N GLN A 60 1.13 5.84 -6.04
CA GLN A 60 2.28 6.70 -6.27
C GLN A 60 1.94 8.16 -5.95
N THR A 61 2.96 8.91 -5.52
CA THR A 61 2.87 10.36 -5.41
C THR A 61 2.88 10.99 -6.80
N VAL A 62 2.05 12.02 -7.00
CA VAL A 62 1.97 12.77 -8.25
C VAL A 62 2.07 14.26 -7.95
N CYS A 63 3.09 14.92 -8.50
CA CYS A 63 3.23 16.37 -8.39
C CYS A 63 2.04 17.06 -9.09
N GLY A 64 1.48 18.08 -8.44
CA GLY A 64 0.25 18.75 -8.86
C GLY A 64 -0.92 18.43 -7.92
N SER A 65 -1.16 17.15 -7.64
CA SER A 65 -2.05 16.74 -6.53
C SER A 65 -1.37 16.94 -5.17
N LEU A 66 -0.05 16.78 -5.14
CA LEU A 66 0.81 17.06 -3.99
C LEU A 66 1.77 18.22 -4.28
N PRO A 67 2.27 18.92 -3.24
CA PRO A 67 3.33 19.90 -3.38
C PRO A 67 4.58 19.33 -4.06
N TRP A 68 5.36 20.19 -4.72
CA TRP A 68 6.61 19.82 -5.41
C TRP A 68 7.77 19.39 -4.46
N SER A 69 7.51 19.30 -3.16
CA SER A 69 8.45 18.72 -2.18
C SER A 69 8.45 17.19 -2.19
N TYR A 70 7.48 16.55 -2.86
CA TYR A 70 7.40 15.11 -3.01
C TYR A 70 8.07 14.65 -4.30
N ILE A 71 8.69 13.46 -4.27
CA ILE A 71 9.35 12.86 -5.44
C ILE A 71 8.27 12.28 -6.36
N ASN A 72 8.04 12.89 -7.52
CA ASN A 72 7.03 12.42 -8.47
C ASN A 72 7.25 10.94 -8.85
N GLY A 73 6.18 10.15 -8.81
CA GLY A 73 6.20 8.72 -9.13
C GLY A 73 6.65 7.81 -7.99
N LEU A 74 6.96 8.35 -6.81
CA LEU A 74 7.38 7.52 -5.68
C LEU A 74 6.22 6.70 -5.12
N GLU A 75 6.41 5.40 -4.94
CA GLU A 75 5.48 4.49 -4.28
C GLU A 75 5.31 4.84 -2.81
N LEU A 76 4.05 5.00 -2.37
CA LEU A 76 3.73 5.31 -1.00
C LEU A 76 3.84 4.08 -0.11
N THR A 77 4.57 4.23 1.00
CA THR A 77 4.67 3.19 2.02
C THR A 77 3.46 3.22 2.97
N CYS A 78 3.32 2.18 3.78
CA CYS A 78 2.33 2.09 4.86
C CYS A 78 2.86 1.26 6.02
N VAL A 79 2.22 1.42 7.19
CA VAL A 79 2.47 0.59 8.37
C VAL A 79 1.15 0.20 9.04
N VAL A 80 1.04 -1.04 9.49
CA VAL A 80 -0.09 -1.54 10.26
C VAL A 80 0.29 -1.67 11.73
N CYS A 81 -0.52 -1.05 12.57
CA CYS A 81 -0.29 -0.86 13.99
C CYS A 81 -1.45 -1.41 14.82
N THR A 82 -1.15 -2.00 15.96
CA THR A 82 -2.13 -2.35 16.99
C THR A 82 -1.88 -1.51 18.24
N LYS A 83 -2.96 -1.08 18.90
CA LYS A 83 -2.89 -0.39 20.18
C LYS A 83 -3.00 -1.44 21.28
N TYR A 84 -2.11 -1.36 22.26
CA TYR A 84 -2.24 -2.14 23.50
C TYR A 84 -3.42 -1.66 24.34
#